data_AF-A0A3P9JHD7-F1
#
_entry.id   AF-A0A3P9JHD7-F1
#
_cell.length_a   1.000
_cell.length_b   1.000
_cell.length_c   1.000
_cell.angle_alpha   90.00
_cell.angle_beta   90.00
_cell.angle_gamma   90.00
#
_symmetry.space_group_name_H-M   'P 1'
#
loop_
_entity.id
_entity.type
_entity.pdbx_description
1 polymer ?
#
loop_
_entity_poly.entity_id
_entity_poly.type
_entity_poly.pdbx_seq_one_letter_code
_entity_poly.pdbx_strand_id
1 'polypeptide(L)'
;TQLCTLAIDCVVGSWGAWSLCTSKCGVGSTERSRQVSVPPRNGGAPCPDLRQRRGCYGNAAVCSAAKEVAKILPDSFKRNFKDPWRRPHMMIKEEKASYCVYLRVKQASSACKLKLWSAQLVRERLICAECQSDAMSKSDRCEGDGLKNIRTFWAAASAPGCQGSWVRESSSEHCRCPPYSVLYV
;
A
#
# COMPACT_ATOMS: atom_id res chain seq x y z
N THR A 1 -59.39 2.91 36.59
CA THR A 1 -58.08 3.46 37.02
C THR A 1 -57.10 3.32 35.88
N GLN A 2 -56.76 4.42 35.20
CA GLN A 2 -55.79 4.39 34.13
C GLN A 2 -54.40 4.30 34.76
N LEU A 3 -53.73 3.15 34.59
CA LEU A 3 -52.33 2.97 34.96
C LEU A 3 -51.50 3.88 34.06
N CYS A 4 -51.08 5.03 34.58
CA CYS A 4 -50.12 5.89 33.92
C CYS A 4 -48.75 5.21 34.01
N THR A 5 -48.37 4.47 32.97
CA THR A 5 -47.05 3.84 32.91
C THR A 5 -46.00 4.93 32.68
N LEU A 6 -45.11 5.11 33.65
CA LEU A 6 -44.07 6.14 33.59
C LEU A 6 -43.15 5.91 32.38
N ALA A 7 -42.80 7.01 31.71
CA ALA A 7 -41.80 7.03 30.66
C ALA A 7 -40.43 6.59 31.22
N ILE A 8 -39.77 5.68 30.53
CA ILE A 8 -38.42 5.22 30.88
C ILE A 8 -37.52 5.59 29.72
N ASP A 9 -36.58 6.50 29.99
CA ASP A 9 -35.59 6.92 29.02
C ASP A 9 -34.54 5.83 28.79
N CYS A 10 -33.93 5.83 27.62
CA CYS A 10 -32.84 4.92 27.33
C CYS A 10 -31.61 5.24 28.18
N VAL A 11 -31.06 4.21 28.82
CA VAL A 11 -29.75 4.28 29.50
C VAL A 11 -28.76 3.42 28.73
N VAL A 12 -27.57 3.97 28.51
CA VAL A 12 -26.48 3.30 27.80
C VAL A 12 -25.27 3.13 28.72
N GLY A 13 -24.52 2.05 28.52
CA GLY A 13 -23.28 1.78 29.21
C GLY A 13 -22.11 2.65 28.74
N SER A 14 -20.96 2.43 29.34
CA SER A 14 -19.71 3.04 28.92
C SER A 14 -19.30 2.55 27.52
N TRP A 15 -18.50 3.37 26.85
CA TRP A 15 -17.88 2.97 25.59
C TRP A 15 -16.91 1.82 25.78
N GLY A 16 -16.99 0.82 24.90
CA GLY A 16 -15.96 -0.19 24.77
C GLY A 16 -14.64 0.37 24.23
N ALA A 17 -13.65 -0.50 24.12
CA ALA A 17 -12.37 -0.16 23.53
C ALA A 17 -12.52 0.22 22.04
N TRP A 18 -11.61 1.08 21.58
CA TRP A 18 -11.45 1.36 20.16
C TRP A 18 -10.92 0.13 19.43
N SER A 19 -11.47 -0.16 18.26
CA SER A 19 -10.95 -1.17 17.34
C SER A 19 -9.55 -0.79 16.87
N LEU A 20 -8.84 -1.76 16.29
CA LEU A 20 -7.62 -1.45 15.53
C LEU A 20 -7.93 -0.48 14.39
N CYS A 21 -6.91 0.30 14.00
CA CYS A 21 -7.01 1.20 12.86
C CYS A 21 -7.23 0.38 11.58
N THR A 22 -8.20 0.78 10.75
CA THR A 22 -8.48 0.10 9.49
C THR A 22 -7.31 0.15 8.51
N SER A 23 -6.42 1.15 8.63
CA SER A 23 -5.18 1.22 7.88
C SER A 23 -4.01 0.77 8.72
N LYS A 24 -3.16 -0.11 8.17
CA LYS A 24 -1.88 -0.49 8.78
C LYS A 24 -0.88 0.67 8.75
N CYS A 25 -0.97 1.53 7.72
CA CYS A 25 -0.06 2.63 7.46
C CYS A 25 -0.83 3.88 7.01
N GLY A 26 -0.54 5.04 7.60
CA GLY A 26 -1.18 6.29 7.21
C GLY A 26 -2.62 6.41 7.72
N VAL A 27 -3.41 7.27 7.08
CA VAL A 27 -4.77 7.62 7.55
C VAL A 27 -5.72 6.43 7.42
N GLY A 28 -6.45 6.15 8.50
CA GLY A 28 -7.53 5.16 8.56
C GLY A 28 -8.62 5.60 9.52
N SER A 29 -9.47 4.65 9.92
CA SER A 29 -10.51 4.88 10.91
C SER A 29 -10.53 3.80 11.98
N THR A 30 -11.00 4.14 13.16
CA THR A 30 -11.26 3.19 14.26
C THR A 30 -12.68 3.40 14.77
N GLU A 31 -13.30 2.32 15.24
CA GLU A 31 -14.67 2.29 15.72
C GLU A 31 -14.74 1.73 17.14
N ARG A 32 -15.69 2.22 17.94
CA ARG A 32 -16.07 1.61 19.21
C ARG A 32 -17.58 1.58 19.35
N SER A 33 -18.08 0.68 20.20
CA SER A 33 -19.50 0.54 20.49
C SER A 33 -19.78 0.58 21.99
N ARG A 34 -21.02 0.87 22.36
CA ARG A 34 -21.56 0.74 23.71
C ARG A 34 -22.91 0.04 23.67
N GLN A 35 -23.28 -0.59 24.77
CA GLN A 35 -24.53 -1.34 24.88
C GLN A 35 -25.61 -0.51 25.58
N VAL A 36 -26.87 -0.81 25.25
CA VAL A 36 -28.02 -0.29 25.97
C VAL A 36 -28.17 -1.08 27.27
N SER A 37 -28.12 -0.40 28.41
CA SER A 37 -28.38 -1.01 29.72
C SER A 37 -29.87 -1.03 30.06
N VAL A 38 -30.60 0.02 29.65
CA VAL A 38 -32.06 0.11 29.81
C VAL A 38 -32.67 0.59 28.49
N PRO A 39 -33.52 -0.22 27.81
CA PRO A 39 -34.19 0.20 26.60
C PRO A 39 -35.32 1.20 26.91
N PRO A 40 -35.61 2.15 26.01
CA PRO A 40 -36.66 3.14 26.24
C PRO A 40 -38.05 2.49 26.22
N ARG A 41 -38.95 2.94 27.11
CA ARG A 41 -40.33 2.45 27.21
C ARG A 41 -41.32 3.59 27.46
N ASN A 42 -42.59 3.35 27.14
CA ASN A 42 -43.71 4.25 27.40
C ASN A 42 -43.48 5.70 26.91
N GLY A 43 -42.87 5.86 25.74
CA GLY A 43 -42.57 7.18 25.16
C GLY A 43 -41.35 7.89 25.74
N GLY A 44 -40.51 7.20 26.53
CA GLY A 44 -39.23 7.75 26.98
C GLY A 44 -38.23 8.01 25.86
N ALA A 45 -37.21 8.81 26.15
CA ALA A 45 -36.23 9.29 25.19
C ALA A 45 -35.45 8.15 24.51
N PRO A 46 -35.21 8.23 23.19
CA PRO A 46 -34.46 7.20 22.46
C PRO A 46 -33.00 7.15 22.90
N CYS A 47 -32.35 6.02 22.63
CA CYS A 47 -30.94 5.86 22.94
C CYS A 47 -30.07 6.84 22.15
N PRO A 48 -29.04 7.43 22.77
CA PRO A 48 -28.01 8.15 22.04
C PRO A 48 -27.17 7.18 21.20
N ASP A 49 -26.27 7.71 20.35
CA ASP A 49 -25.46 6.90 19.44
C ASP A 49 -24.75 5.73 20.14
N LEU A 50 -24.92 4.52 19.60
CA LEU A 50 -24.33 3.28 20.13
C LEU A 50 -23.00 2.93 19.48
N ARG A 51 -22.64 3.63 18.40
CA ARG A 51 -21.38 3.46 17.67
C ARG A 51 -20.70 4.80 17.48
N GLN A 52 -19.38 4.80 17.59
CA GLN A 52 -18.57 5.98 17.36
C GLN A 52 -17.40 5.62 16.47
N ARG A 53 -17.16 6.47 15.46
CA ARG A 53 -16.02 6.35 14.54
C ARG A 53 -15.16 7.60 14.60
N ARG A 54 -13.84 7.44 14.53
CA ARG A 54 -12.89 8.55 14.41
C ARG A 54 -11.75 8.20 13.47
N GLY A 55 -11.02 9.23 13.02
CA GLY A 55 -9.77 9.06 12.29
C GLY A 55 -8.68 8.46 13.17
N CYS A 56 -7.80 7.66 12.56
CA CYS A 56 -6.58 7.15 13.17
C CYS A 56 -5.44 7.18 12.16
N TYR A 57 -4.20 7.04 12.66
CA TYR A 57 -3.02 6.94 11.83
C TYR A 57 -2.30 5.61 12.11
N GLY A 58 -2.29 4.71 11.13
CA GLY A 58 -1.55 3.45 11.19
C GLY A 58 -0.04 3.72 11.13
N ASN A 59 0.70 3.18 12.09
CA ASN A 59 2.14 3.40 12.27
C ASN A 59 2.89 2.08 12.49
N ALA A 60 2.42 0.98 11.88
CA ALA A 60 3.12 -0.29 11.98
C ALA A 60 4.60 -0.14 11.57
N ALA A 61 5.50 -0.92 12.18
CA ALA A 61 6.94 -0.87 11.87
C ALA A 61 7.24 -1.08 10.37
N VAL A 62 6.34 -1.79 9.68
CA VAL A 62 6.36 -2.09 8.25
C VAL A 62 6.08 -0.84 7.37
N CYS A 63 5.66 0.28 7.96
CA CYS A 63 5.26 1.47 7.22
C CYS A 63 6.42 2.30 6.66
N SER A 64 7.67 2.08 7.06
CA SER A 64 8.83 2.68 6.37
C SER A 64 8.84 2.25 4.90
N ALA A 65 8.68 0.95 4.63
CA ALA A 65 8.58 0.40 3.28
C ALA A 65 7.30 0.82 2.51
N ALA A 66 6.24 1.25 3.21
CA ALA A 66 5.05 1.80 2.56
C ALA A 66 5.25 3.23 2.02
N LYS A 67 6.26 3.95 2.53
CA LYS A 67 6.62 5.31 2.06
C LYS A 67 7.62 5.30 0.91
N GLU A 68 8.25 4.16 0.64
CA GLU A 68 9.22 4.01 -0.44
C GLU A 68 8.54 4.22 -1.80
N VAL A 69 9.25 4.93 -2.68
CA VAL A 69 8.81 5.20 -4.05
C VAL A 69 9.71 4.44 -4.99
N ALA A 70 9.19 3.36 -5.58
CA ALA A 70 9.94 2.59 -6.55
C ALA A 70 10.28 3.46 -7.76
N LYS A 71 11.55 3.44 -8.17
CA LYS A 71 11.99 4.01 -9.43
C LYS A 71 12.03 2.91 -10.46
N ILE A 72 11.41 3.15 -11.61
CA ILE A 72 11.30 2.15 -12.68
C ILE A 72 11.79 2.64 -14.03
N LEU A 73 12.33 1.70 -14.80
CA LEU A 73 12.68 1.84 -16.21
C LEU A 73 11.96 0.77 -17.06
N PRO A 74 11.81 0.99 -18.37
CA PRO A 74 11.34 -0.05 -19.27
C PRO A 74 12.35 -1.19 -19.36
N ASP A 75 11.86 -2.39 -19.67
CA ASP A 75 12.66 -3.60 -19.91
C ASP A 75 13.65 -3.50 -21.08
N SER A 76 13.53 -2.46 -21.92
CA SER A 76 14.50 -2.14 -22.98
C SER A 76 15.86 -1.67 -22.44
N PHE A 77 15.94 -1.27 -21.16
CA PHE A 77 17.23 -0.95 -20.53
C PHE A 77 18.03 -2.23 -20.24
N LYS A 78 19.36 -2.13 -20.33
CA LYS A 78 20.25 -3.28 -20.19
C LYS A 78 20.17 -3.86 -18.78
N ARG A 79 19.63 -5.08 -18.70
CA ARG A 79 19.59 -5.92 -17.49
C ARG A 79 20.96 -6.14 -16.84
N ASN A 80 22.03 -6.13 -17.63
CA ASN A 80 23.39 -6.37 -17.14
C ASN A 80 24.29 -5.20 -17.57
N PHE A 81 24.03 -4.00 -17.07
CA PHE A 81 24.87 -2.84 -17.34
C PHE A 81 26.24 -3.03 -16.68
N LYS A 82 27.21 -3.55 -17.45
CA LYS A 82 28.62 -3.54 -17.07
C LYS A 82 29.12 -2.11 -17.23
N ASP A 83 29.31 -1.40 -16.12
CA ASP A 83 29.90 -0.07 -16.10
C ASP A 83 31.26 -0.06 -16.84
N PRO A 84 31.38 0.61 -17.99
CA PRO A 84 32.61 0.67 -18.76
C PRO A 84 33.78 1.32 -18.00
N TRP A 85 33.48 2.13 -16.97
CA TRP A 85 34.47 2.84 -16.16
C TRP A 85 34.88 2.08 -14.89
N ARG A 86 34.38 0.84 -14.71
CA ARG A 86 34.70 -0.01 -13.57
C ARG A 86 36.20 -0.29 -13.51
N ARG A 87 36.87 0.18 -12.46
CA ARG A 87 38.30 -0.04 -12.23
C ARG A 87 38.54 -1.38 -11.51
N PRO A 88 39.68 -2.06 -11.74
CA PRO A 88 39.99 -3.35 -11.10
C PRO A 88 39.98 -3.35 -9.56
N HIS A 89 40.28 -2.20 -8.94
CA HIS A 89 40.30 -2.04 -7.48
C HIS A 89 38.97 -1.58 -6.87
N MET A 90 37.93 -1.42 -7.68
CA MET A 90 36.60 -1.06 -7.19
C MET A 90 35.98 -2.30 -6.54
N MET A 91 35.65 -2.22 -5.25
CA MET A 91 35.02 -3.33 -4.54
C MET A 91 33.74 -3.76 -5.28
N ILE A 92 33.72 -5.02 -5.72
CA ILE A 92 32.58 -5.60 -6.40
C ILE A 92 31.53 -5.86 -5.32
N LYS A 93 30.37 -5.21 -5.44
CA LYS A 93 29.20 -5.56 -4.63
C LYS A 93 28.85 -7.01 -4.93
N GLU A 94 28.67 -7.82 -3.89
CA GLU A 94 28.32 -9.23 -4.03
C GLU A 94 27.09 -9.39 -4.95
N GLU A 95 27.18 -10.32 -5.90
CA GLU A 95 26.14 -10.53 -6.89
C GLU A 95 24.98 -11.29 -6.25
N LYS A 96 23.89 -10.57 -6.00
CA LYS A 96 22.67 -11.10 -5.37
C LYS A 96 21.73 -11.70 -6.42
N ALA A 97 21.03 -12.77 -6.07
CA ALA A 97 20.06 -13.41 -6.95
C ALA A 97 18.89 -12.46 -7.27
N SER A 98 18.54 -12.29 -8.55
CA SER A 98 17.42 -11.45 -8.97
C SER A 98 16.07 -12.08 -8.62
N TYR A 99 15.06 -11.23 -8.39
CA TYR A 99 13.67 -11.66 -8.18
C TYR A 99 12.69 -10.75 -8.90
N CYS A 100 11.47 -11.22 -9.11
CA CYS A 100 10.40 -10.49 -9.78
C CYS A 100 9.29 -10.20 -8.79
N VAL A 101 8.66 -9.06 -8.99
CA VAL A 101 7.50 -8.62 -8.23
C VAL A 101 6.33 -8.40 -9.17
N TYR A 102 5.21 -9.03 -8.86
CA TYR A 102 3.97 -8.85 -9.59
C TYR A 102 3.12 -7.80 -8.90
N LEU A 103 2.91 -6.69 -9.60
CA LEU A 103 2.32 -5.47 -9.06
C LEU A 103 1.04 -5.13 -9.83
N ARG A 104 -0.05 -4.92 -9.10
CA ARG A 104 -1.33 -4.47 -9.65
C ARG A 104 -1.40 -2.95 -9.61
N VAL A 105 -1.42 -2.30 -10.76
CA VAL A 105 -1.50 -0.84 -10.86
C VAL A 105 -2.84 -0.35 -10.31
N LYS A 106 -2.81 0.58 -9.35
CA LYS A 106 -4.01 1.19 -8.76
C LYS A 106 -4.26 2.61 -9.25
N GLN A 107 -3.18 3.33 -9.57
CA GLN A 107 -3.25 4.67 -10.12
C GLN A 107 -2.06 4.90 -11.05
N ALA A 108 -2.29 5.63 -12.13
CA ALA A 108 -1.25 6.16 -12.99
C ALA A 108 -1.64 7.56 -13.46
N SER A 109 -0.67 8.47 -13.46
CA SER A 109 -0.83 9.83 -13.98
C SER A 109 -1.09 9.84 -15.50
N SER A 110 -1.70 10.91 -16.01
CA SER A 110 -1.92 11.11 -17.45
C SER A 110 -0.62 11.18 -18.25
N ALA A 111 0.48 11.65 -17.63
CA ALA A 111 1.81 11.72 -18.23
C ALA A 111 2.35 10.35 -18.68
N CYS A 112 1.86 9.24 -18.10
CA CYS A 112 2.25 7.90 -18.53
C CYS A 112 1.83 7.57 -19.97
N LYS A 113 0.87 8.28 -20.54
CA LYS A 113 0.45 8.12 -21.94
C LYS A 113 1.45 8.72 -22.94
N LEU A 114 2.41 9.54 -22.48
CA LEU A 114 3.34 10.28 -23.36
C LEU A 114 4.46 9.41 -23.93
N LYS A 115 4.79 8.28 -23.31
CA LYS A 115 5.78 7.31 -23.83
C LYS A 115 5.11 5.97 -24.08
N LEU A 116 5.46 5.33 -25.19
CA LEU A 116 4.84 4.07 -25.61
C LEU A 116 4.97 2.96 -24.55
N TRP A 117 6.16 2.82 -23.96
CA TRP A 117 6.42 1.80 -22.95
C TRP A 117 5.62 2.03 -21.66
N SER A 118 5.37 3.29 -21.27
CA SER A 118 4.65 3.64 -20.03
C SER A 118 3.14 3.74 -20.23
N ALA A 119 2.66 3.86 -21.48
CA ALA A 119 1.23 3.92 -21.80
C ALA A 119 0.49 2.66 -21.34
N GLN A 120 1.22 1.57 -21.15
CA GLN A 120 0.71 0.32 -20.64
C GLN A 120 0.36 0.35 -19.15
N LEU A 121 0.89 1.31 -18.37
CA LEU A 121 0.68 1.42 -16.92
C LEU A 121 -0.72 1.96 -16.62
N VAL A 122 -1.74 1.14 -16.86
CA VAL A 122 -3.15 1.47 -16.69
C VAL A 122 -3.72 0.79 -15.44
N ARG A 123 -4.78 1.37 -14.88
CA ARG A 123 -5.44 0.86 -13.67
C ARG A 123 -5.87 -0.61 -13.83
N GLU A 124 -5.68 -1.38 -12.77
CA GLU A 124 -5.89 -2.83 -12.64
C GLU A 124 -5.03 -3.73 -13.55
N ARG A 125 -4.10 -3.18 -14.33
CA ARG A 125 -3.13 -4.00 -15.04
C ARG A 125 -2.14 -4.63 -14.05
N LEU A 126 -1.88 -5.92 -14.23
CA LEU A 126 -0.79 -6.61 -13.57
C LEU A 126 0.49 -6.40 -14.37
N ILE A 127 1.54 -5.90 -13.72
CA ILE A 127 2.87 -5.73 -14.31
C ILE A 127 3.88 -6.58 -13.56
N CYS A 128 4.91 -7.02 -14.26
CA CYS A 128 6.07 -7.66 -13.67
C CYS A 128 7.20 -6.64 -13.58
N ALA A 129 7.76 -6.46 -12.38
CA ALA A 129 8.92 -5.62 -12.13
C ALA A 129 10.10 -6.50 -11.67
N GLU A 130 11.22 -6.43 -12.37
CA GLU A 130 12.40 -7.23 -12.07
C GLU A 130 13.39 -6.45 -11.19
N CYS A 131 13.73 -7.02 -10.05
CA CYS A 131 14.70 -6.48 -9.11
C CYS A 131 16.04 -7.20 -9.29
N GLN A 132 17.02 -6.45 -9.80
CA GLN A 132 18.36 -6.95 -10.10
C GLN A 132 19.35 -6.56 -8.99
N SER A 133 20.47 -7.27 -8.89
CA SER A 133 21.49 -7.09 -7.84
C SER A 133 21.97 -5.64 -7.69
N ASP A 134 22.13 -4.93 -8.79
CA ASP A 134 22.58 -3.54 -8.81
C ASP A 134 21.55 -2.59 -8.16
N ALA A 135 20.25 -2.83 -8.37
CA ALA A 135 19.14 -2.05 -7.82
C ALA A 135 18.76 -2.44 -6.36
N MET A 136 19.30 -3.55 -5.85
CA MET A 136 19.01 -3.99 -4.48
C MET A 136 19.71 -3.13 -3.44
N SER A 137 19.01 -2.85 -2.35
CA SER A 137 19.58 -2.23 -1.16
C SER A 137 20.50 -3.20 -0.37
N LYS A 138 20.93 -2.80 0.82
CA LYS A 138 21.65 -3.66 1.75
C LYS A 138 20.81 -4.84 2.27
N SER A 139 19.47 -4.75 2.21
CA SER A 139 18.55 -5.78 2.69
C SER A 139 18.09 -6.76 1.60
N ASP A 140 18.85 -6.89 0.51
CA ASP A 140 18.57 -7.77 -0.63
C ASP A 140 17.21 -7.52 -1.31
N ARG A 141 16.73 -6.27 -1.22
CA ARG A 141 15.44 -5.84 -1.76
C ARG A 141 15.57 -4.55 -2.54
N CYS A 142 14.80 -4.43 -3.62
CA CYS A 142 14.64 -3.14 -4.30
C CYS A 142 13.76 -2.20 -3.50
N GLU A 143 14.13 -0.93 -3.49
CA GLU A 143 13.35 0.11 -2.82
C GLU A 143 11.97 0.24 -3.49
N GLY A 144 10.92 0.23 -2.67
CA GLY A 144 9.54 0.32 -3.16
C GLY A 144 9.03 -0.96 -3.84
N ASP A 145 9.73 -2.11 -3.70
CA ASP A 145 9.28 -3.42 -4.18
C ASP A 145 7.95 -3.89 -3.55
N GLY A 146 7.49 -3.13 -2.57
CA GLY A 146 6.14 -3.19 -2.06
C GLY A 146 5.93 -4.32 -1.07
N LEU A 147 4.85 -4.16 -0.33
CA LEU A 147 4.41 -5.10 0.69
C LEU A 147 3.07 -5.69 0.25
N LYS A 148 2.85 -6.96 0.58
CA LYS A 148 1.63 -7.66 0.20
C LYS A 148 0.42 -6.91 0.75
N ASN A 149 -0.54 -6.62 -0.13
CA ASN A 149 -1.79 -5.91 0.18
C ASN A 149 -1.64 -4.45 0.68
N ILE A 150 -0.45 -3.85 0.57
CA ILE A 150 -0.24 -2.44 0.92
C ILE A 150 0.00 -1.67 -0.37
N ARG A 151 -0.66 -0.51 -0.49
CA ARG A 151 -0.44 0.41 -1.61
C ARG A 151 0.91 1.09 -1.43
N THR A 152 1.77 0.94 -2.42
CA THR A 152 3.04 1.66 -2.53
C THR A 152 3.07 2.49 -3.81
N PHE A 153 4.07 3.36 -3.91
CA PHE A 153 4.16 4.38 -4.95
C PHE A 153 5.31 4.11 -5.89
N TRP A 154 5.21 4.66 -7.10
CA TRP A 154 6.23 4.49 -8.12
C TRP A 154 6.35 5.71 -9.01
N ALA A 155 7.53 5.89 -9.59
CA ALA A 155 7.80 6.91 -10.58
C ALA A 155 8.72 6.35 -11.68
N ALA A 156 8.38 6.62 -12.93
CA ALA A 156 9.18 6.26 -14.08
C ALA A 156 10.39 7.19 -14.21
N ALA A 157 11.60 6.65 -14.13
CA ALA A 157 12.83 7.43 -14.20
C ALA A 157 13.06 8.05 -15.59
N SER A 158 12.65 7.37 -16.66
CA SER A 158 12.80 7.83 -18.05
C SER A 158 11.53 8.44 -18.66
N ALA A 159 10.48 8.66 -17.85
CA ALA A 159 9.24 9.31 -18.29
C ALA A 159 8.81 10.35 -17.24
N PRO A 160 9.27 11.61 -17.37
CA PRO A 160 8.95 12.67 -16.41
C PRO A 160 7.45 12.84 -16.18
N GLY A 161 7.07 12.95 -14.90
CA GLY A 161 5.68 13.06 -14.49
C GLY A 161 4.89 11.75 -14.52
N CYS A 162 5.38 10.68 -15.16
CA CYS A 162 4.73 9.38 -15.13
C CYS A 162 4.97 8.70 -13.78
N GLN A 163 3.96 8.77 -12.92
CA GLN A 163 3.98 8.22 -11.58
C GLN A 163 2.61 7.67 -11.18
N GLY A 164 2.58 6.91 -10.10
CA GLY A 164 1.36 6.27 -9.66
C GLY A 164 1.49 5.47 -8.38
N SER A 165 0.55 4.55 -8.20
CA SER A 165 0.57 3.59 -7.11
C SER A 165 0.18 2.20 -7.58
N TRP A 166 0.66 1.19 -6.86
CA TRP A 166 0.34 -0.21 -7.09
C TRP A 166 0.22 -0.97 -5.78
N VAL A 167 -0.22 -2.22 -5.86
CA VAL A 167 -0.22 -3.17 -4.75
C VAL A 167 0.50 -4.43 -5.21
N ARG A 168 1.40 -4.95 -4.37
CA ARG A 168 2.07 -6.23 -4.63
C ARG A 168 1.12 -7.41 -4.39
N GLU A 169 0.99 -8.25 -5.41
CA GLU A 169 0.22 -9.50 -5.35
C GLU A 169 1.11 -10.67 -4.93
N SER A 170 2.25 -10.81 -5.59
CA SER A 170 3.19 -11.91 -5.36
C SER A 170 4.63 -11.50 -5.72
N SER A 171 5.57 -12.36 -5.37
CA SER A 171 6.97 -12.29 -5.79
C SER A 171 7.49 -13.69 -6.06
N SER A 172 8.47 -13.80 -6.96
CA SER A 172 9.17 -15.05 -7.26
C SER A 172 10.66 -14.79 -7.33
N GLU A 173 11.47 -15.67 -6.77
CA GLU A 173 12.91 -15.68 -6.97
C GLU A 173 13.25 -16.34 -8.32
N HIS A 174 14.46 -16.09 -8.84
CA HIS A 174 15.03 -16.76 -10.03
C HIS A 174 14.13 -16.72 -11.28
N CYS A 175 13.38 -15.64 -11.45
CA CYS A 175 12.45 -15.45 -12.55
C CYS A 175 12.97 -14.44 -13.56
N ARG A 176 12.34 -14.44 -14.74
CA ARG A 176 12.56 -13.44 -15.78
C ARG A 176 11.22 -12.87 -16.17
N CYS A 177 11.05 -11.56 -16.02
CA CYS A 177 9.79 -10.94 -16.40
C CYS A 177 9.54 -11.04 -17.91
N PRO A 178 8.28 -11.21 -18.35
CA PRO A 178 7.93 -11.25 -19.77
C PRO A 178 8.19 -9.89 -20.46
N PRO A 179 8.12 -9.83 -21.81
CA PRO A 179 8.18 -8.57 -22.53
C PRO A 179 7.15 -7.55 -22.04
N TYR A 180 7.48 -6.27 -22.15
CA TYR A 180 6.72 -5.14 -21.61
C TYR A 180 6.72 -5.06 -20.07
N SER A 181 7.74 -5.64 -19.45
CA SER A 181 7.98 -5.51 -18.01
C SER A 181 8.72 -4.20 -17.69
N VAL A 182 8.95 -3.98 -16.40
CA VAL A 182 9.75 -2.87 -15.91
C VAL A 182 10.91 -3.38 -15.05
N LEU A 183 11.96 -2.58 -14.92
CA LEU A 183 13.11 -2.85 -14.07
C LEU A 183 13.12 -1.85 -12.92
N TYR A 184 13.45 -2.30 -11.71
CA TYR A 184 13.81 -1.39 -10.61
C TYR A 184 15.17 -0.75 -10.88
N VAL A 185 15.34 0.48 -10.40
CA VAL A 185 16.63 1.21 -10.40
C VAL A 185 16.89 1.91 -9.09
#